data_AF-A0A940LQM6-F1
#
_entry.id   AF-A0A940LQM6-F1
#
_cell.length_a   1.000
_cell.length_b   1.000
_cell.length_c   1.000
_cell.angle_alpha   90.00
_cell.angle_beta   90.00
_cell.angle_gamma   90.00
#
_symmetry.space_group_name_H-M   'P 1'
#
loop_
_entity.id
_entity.type
_entity.pdbx_description
1 polymer ?
#
loop_
_entity_poly.entity_id
_entity_poly.type
_entity_poly.pdbx_seq_one_letter_code
_entity_poly.pdbx_strand_id
1 'polypeptide(L)'
;RQTDIRARMDRMLSHLSHLVDDLLDVSRVNEGKIVLKKARIELSEILRSALESSQHHMEQAGHTLVTDIDTGPIWLDADHTRLAQVIGNLLNNAAKYTPPGGTVTLSAHHRDGVAEIRVSDTGVGIPSELQAGIFEIFAQVEDHLSKSQGGLGIGLALCKQLVALHGGTIDVASAGLNKGSTFTVIIPLARDAG
;
A
#
# COMPACT_ATOMS: atom_id res chain seq x y z
N ARG A 1 27.30 -5.91 19.23
CA ARG A 1 26.55 -7.15 19.59
C ARG A 1 25.22 -6.84 20.27
N GLN A 2 25.17 -6.05 21.35
CA GLN A 2 23.92 -5.70 22.05
C GLN A 2 22.99 -4.78 21.24
N THR A 3 23.55 -3.88 20.43
CA THR A 3 22.81 -3.00 19.49
C THR A 3 22.14 -3.75 18.34
N ASP A 4 22.76 -4.85 17.86
CA ASP A 4 22.23 -5.70 16.79
C ASP A 4 21.07 -6.58 17.28
N ILE A 5 21.12 -7.04 18.53
CA ILE A 5 20.00 -7.75 19.17
C ILE A 5 18.81 -6.81 19.37
N ARG A 6 19.05 -5.56 19.81
CA ARG A 6 17.99 -4.55 19.99
C ARG A 6 17.30 -4.23 18.65
N ALA A 7 18.07 -3.95 17.61
CA ALA A 7 17.53 -3.69 16.28
C ALA A 7 16.77 -4.89 15.69
N ARG A 8 17.21 -6.13 15.95
CA ARG A 8 16.46 -7.35 15.57
C ARG A 8 15.16 -7.50 16.35
N MET A 9 15.18 -7.23 17.66
CA MET A 9 14.00 -7.25 18.51
C MET A 9 12.99 -6.19 18.10
N ASP A 10 13.43 -4.97 17.78
CA ASP A 10 12.56 -3.87 17.34
C ASP A 10 11.86 -4.23 16.02
N ARG A 11 12.57 -4.81 15.05
CA ARG A 11 11.98 -5.34 13.81
C ARG A 11 10.96 -6.44 14.09
N MET A 12 11.26 -7.35 15.01
CA MET A 12 10.38 -8.48 15.33
C MET A 12 9.13 -8.02 16.09
N LEU A 13 9.25 -7.02 16.97
CA LEU A 13 8.15 -6.39 17.69
C LEU A 13 7.26 -5.56 16.77
N SER A 14 7.85 -4.79 15.85
CA SER A 14 7.10 -4.07 14.81
C SER A 14 6.34 -5.05 13.91
N HIS A 15 6.98 -6.15 13.50
CA HIS A 15 6.31 -7.20 12.73
C HIS A 15 5.14 -7.82 13.51
N LEU A 16 5.34 -8.17 14.79
CA LEU A 16 4.27 -8.73 15.64
C LEU A 16 3.11 -7.74 15.85
N SER A 17 3.42 -6.45 16.03
CA SER A 17 2.39 -5.40 16.13
C SER A 17 1.58 -5.32 14.86
N HIS A 18 2.24 -5.29 13.69
CA HIS A 18 1.56 -5.27 12.40
C HIS A 18 0.69 -6.50 12.18
N LEU A 19 1.14 -7.69 12.58
CA LEU A 19 0.35 -8.93 12.48
C LEU A 19 -0.90 -8.89 13.37
N VAL A 20 -0.79 -8.33 14.58
CA VAL A 20 -1.92 -8.17 15.51
C VAL A 20 -2.89 -7.11 14.97
N ASP A 21 -2.38 -5.99 14.46
CA ASP A 21 -3.20 -4.93 13.86
C ASP A 21 -3.94 -5.45 12.62
N ASP A 22 -3.26 -6.20 11.74
CA ASP A 22 -3.87 -6.85 10.58
C ASP A 22 -4.98 -7.83 10.99
N LEU A 23 -4.77 -8.61 12.06
CA LEU A 23 -5.77 -9.56 12.56
C LEU A 23 -6.98 -8.85 13.20
N LEU A 24 -6.74 -7.75 13.93
CA LEU A 24 -7.80 -6.92 14.49
C LEU A 24 -8.59 -6.18 13.41
N ASP A 25 -7.91 -5.68 12.38
CA ASP A 25 -8.56 -5.05 11.23
C ASP A 25 -9.37 -6.10 10.44
N VAL A 26 -8.91 -7.35 10.27
CA VAL A 26 -9.70 -8.45 9.67
C VAL A 26 -10.95 -8.78 10.47
N SER A 27 -10.83 -8.85 11.80
CA SER A 27 -11.99 -9.07 12.66
C SER A 27 -13.05 -7.96 12.47
N ARG A 28 -12.61 -6.70 12.43
CA ARG A 28 -13.50 -5.55 12.20
C ARG A 28 -14.07 -5.49 10.77
N VAL A 29 -13.27 -5.92 9.79
CA VAL A 29 -13.64 -6.09 8.38
C VAL A 29 -14.80 -7.09 8.26
N ASN A 30 -14.63 -8.29 8.81
CA ASN A 30 -15.61 -9.38 8.70
C ASN A 30 -16.90 -9.07 9.44
N GLU A 31 -16.83 -8.28 10.52
CA GLU A 31 -18.00 -7.83 11.26
C GLU A 31 -18.68 -6.59 10.64
N GLY A 32 -18.12 -5.99 9.58
CA GLY A 32 -18.66 -4.77 8.96
C GLY A 32 -18.60 -3.53 9.85
N LYS A 33 -17.74 -3.52 10.87
CA LYS A 33 -17.69 -2.49 11.93
C LYS A 33 -16.67 -1.37 11.67
N ILE A 34 -16.03 -1.35 10.50
CA ILE A 34 -15.09 -0.28 10.17
C ILE A 34 -15.90 0.99 9.85
N VAL A 35 -15.86 1.94 10.79
CA VAL A 35 -16.40 3.28 10.61
C VAL A 35 -15.23 4.22 10.28
N LEU A 36 -15.25 4.79 9.08
CA LEU A 36 -14.27 5.77 8.65
C LEU A 36 -14.52 7.13 9.30
N LYS A 37 -13.46 7.78 9.76
CA LYS A 37 -13.50 9.17 10.23
C LYS A 37 -13.16 10.10 9.07
N LYS A 38 -14.11 10.27 8.15
CA LYS A 38 -13.90 11.11 6.97
C LYS A 38 -13.81 12.59 7.33
N ALA A 39 -12.83 13.27 6.76
CA ALA A 39 -12.65 14.71 6.81
C ALA A 39 -12.17 15.20 5.44
N ARG A 40 -12.34 16.50 5.18
CA ARG A 40 -11.77 17.12 3.98
C ARG A 40 -10.27 17.26 4.16
N ILE A 41 -9.50 16.50 3.38
CA ILE A 41 -8.04 16.40 3.50
C ILE A 41 -7.42 16.57 2.12
N GLU A 42 -6.25 17.20 2.07
CA GLU A 42 -5.45 17.28 0.86
C GLU A 42 -4.67 15.97 0.66
N LEU A 43 -4.75 15.39 -0.54
CA LEU A 43 -4.10 14.11 -0.87
C LEU A 43 -2.59 14.14 -0.58
N SER A 44 -1.93 15.28 -0.76
CA SER A 44 -0.50 15.45 -0.49
C SER A 44 -0.12 15.10 0.96
N GLU A 45 -1.01 15.37 1.93
CA GLU A 45 -0.78 15.03 3.35
C GLU A 45 -0.78 13.52 3.57
N ILE A 46 -1.72 12.81 2.94
CA ILE A 46 -1.85 11.35 2.99
C ILE A 46 -0.61 10.70 2.35
N LEU A 47 -0.21 11.19 1.16
CA LEU A 47 0.95 10.65 0.44
C LEU A 47 2.25 10.88 1.22
N ARG A 48 2.42 12.06 1.83
CA ARG A 48 3.57 12.35 2.69
C ARG A 48 3.64 11.38 3.87
N SER A 49 2.53 11.17 4.58
CA SER A 49 2.50 10.23 5.72
C SER A 49 2.83 8.79 5.30
N ALA A 50 2.31 8.35 4.15
CA ALA A 50 2.64 7.04 3.60
C ALA A 50 4.12 6.91 3.23
N LEU A 51 4.68 7.91 2.55
CA LEU A 51 6.10 7.96 2.18
C LEU A 51 7.02 7.93 3.39
N GLU A 52 6.75 8.74 4.42
CA GLU A 52 7.52 8.77 5.67
C GLU A 52 7.57 7.40 6.34
N SER A 53 6.45 6.65 6.31
CA SER A 53 6.37 5.31 6.91
C SER A 53 7.14 4.24 6.12
N SER A 54 7.30 4.42 4.81
CA SER A 54 7.91 3.44 3.90
C SER A 54 9.37 3.76 3.53
N GLN A 55 9.82 4.99 3.76
CA GLN A 55 11.14 5.49 3.33
C GLN A 55 12.28 4.60 3.84
N HIS A 56 12.25 4.22 5.11
CA HIS A 56 13.31 3.40 5.71
C HIS A 56 13.50 2.06 5.00
N HIS A 57 12.41 1.41 4.59
CA HIS A 57 12.45 0.12 3.88
C HIS A 57 13.06 0.27 2.48
N MET A 58 12.72 1.36 1.78
CA MET A 58 13.26 1.65 0.45
C MET A 58 14.75 1.98 0.50
N GLU A 59 15.18 2.80 1.46
CA GLU A 59 16.59 3.16 1.66
C GLU A 59 17.44 1.94 2.02
N GLN A 60 16.96 1.08 2.93
CA GLN A 60 17.66 -0.15 3.31
C GLN A 60 17.85 -1.12 2.15
N ALA A 61 16.88 -1.18 1.23
CA ALA A 61 16.96 -2.01 0.05
C ALA A 61 17.74 -1.36 -1.11
N GLY A 62 18.14 -0.09 -0.97
CA GLY A 62 18.85 0.67 -2.01
C GLY A 62 17.97 0.99 -3.22
N HIS A 63 16.65 1.11 -3.03
CA HIS A 63 15.72 1.41 -4.11
C HIS A 63 15.73 2.88 -4.48
N THR A 64 15.49 3.18 -5.76
CA THR A 64 15.22 4.54 -6.22
C THR A 64 13.73 4.84 -6.06
N LEU A 65 13.37 5.83 -5.24
CA LEU A 65 12.00 6.33 -5.14
C LEU A 65 11.81 7.52 -6.11
N VAL A 66 10.83 7.41 -7.00
CA VAL A 66 10.42 8.49 -7.91
C VAL A 66 9.01 8.94 -7.54
N THR A 67 8.79 10.26 -7.45
CA THR A 67 7.46 10.83 -7.23
C THR A 67 7.02 11.67 -8.42
N ASP A 68 5.84 11.38 -8.94
CA ASP A 68 5.18 12.12 -10.03
C ASP A 68 3.76 12.52 -9.58
N ILE A 69 3.68 13.65 -8.88
CA ILE A 69 2.46 14.09 -8.20
C ILE A 69 2.05 15.44 -8.80
N ASP A 70 0.76 15.59 -9.13
CA ASP A 70 0.20 16.87 -9.57
C ASP A 70 0.57 18.01 -8.61
N THR A 71 0.90 19.18 -9.15
CA THR A 71 1.35 20.34 -8.35
C THR A 71 0.22 21.12 -7.70
N GLY A 72 -1.04 20.82 -8.04
CA GLY A 72 -2.23 21.47 -7.48
C GLY A 72 -2.85 20.71 -6.30
N PRO A 73 -3.61 21.39 -5.43
CA PRO A 73 -4.24 20.73 -4.29
C PRO A 73 -5.36 19.79 -4.75
N ILE A 74 -5.27 18.52 -4.39
CA ILE A 74 -6.29 17.49 -4.64
C ILE A 74 -7.01 17.23 -3.32
N TRP A 75 -8.28 17.62 -3.22
CA TRP A 75 -9.09 17.46 -2.01
C TRP A 75 -9.91 16.17 -2.03
N LEU A 76 -9.92 15.44 -0.92
CA LEU A 76 -10.69 14.21 -0.71
C LEU A 76 -11.55 14.31 0.56
N ASP A 77 -12.73 13.67 0.55
CA ASP A 77 -13.52 13.41 1.77
C ASP A 77 -13.17 12.02 2.29
N ALA A 78 -12.07 11.93 3.05
CA ALA A 78 -11.43 10.66 3.38
C ALA A 78 -11.00 10.53 4.84
N ASP A 79 -10.71 9.31 5.27
CA ASP A 79 -10.04 9.04 6.53
C ASP A 79 -8.53 9.02 6.28
N HIS A 80 -7.83 10.05 6.77
CA HIS A 80 -6.39 10.24 6.58
C HIS A 80 -5.60 8.97 6.92
N THR A 81 -5.80 8.44 8.13
CA THR A 81 -5.03 7.32 8.65
C THR A 81 -5.27 6.07 7.83
N ARG A 82 -6.51 5.81 7.44
CA ARG A 82 -6.85 4.61 6.66
C ARG A 82 -6.34 4.68 5.23
N LEU A 83 -6.41 5.84 4.55
CA LEU A 83 -5.80 5.95 3.21
C LEU A 83 -4.26 5.94 3.26
N ALA A 84 -3.64 6.57 4.26
CA ALA A 84 -2.19 6.50 4.43
C ALA A 84 -1.73 5.04 4.66
N GLN A 85 -2.49 4.26 5.42
CA GLN A 85 -2.26 2.83 5.61
C GLN A 85 -2.36 2.06 4.27
N VAL A 86 -3.34 2.35 3.43
CA VAL A 86 -3.47 1.72 2.09
C VAL A 86 -2.22 2.00 1.27
N ILE A 87 -1.84 3.27 1.11
CA ILE A 87 -0.70 3.65 0.25
C ILE A 87 0.61 3.12 0.85
N GLY A 88 0.80 3.18 2.16
CA GLY A 88 1.95 2.62 2.85
C GLY A 88 2.09 1.11 2.63
N ASN A 89 0.98 0.36 2.69
CA ASN A 89 0.98 -1.07 2.38
C ASN A 89 1.44 -1.36 0.94
N LEU A 90 1.00 -0.56 -0.03
CA LEU A 90 1.41 -0.71 -1.42
C LEU A 90 2.90 -0.38 -1.62
N LEU A 91 3.38 0.70 -1.00
CA LEU A 91 4.80 1.10 -1.03
C LEU A 91 5.70 0.05 -0.35
N ASN A 92 5.25 -0.53 0.77
CA ASN A 92 5.98 -1.59 1.47
C ASN A 92 6.02 -2.88 0.65
N ASN A 93 4.91 -3.24 -0.03
CA ASN A 93 4.90 -4.35 -0.97
C ASN A 93 5.87 -4.11 -2.14
N ALA A 94 5.85 -2.92 -2.73
CA ALA A 94 6.79 -2.54 -3.78
C ALA A 94 8.25 -2.68 -3.29
N ALA A 95 8.58 -2.15 -2.11
CA ALA A 95 9.91 -2.28 -1.53
C ALA A 95 10.33 -3.74 -1.26
N LYS A 96 9.38 -4.57 -0.82
CA LYS A 96 9.60 -5.99 -0.51
C LYS A 96 9.81 -6.85 -1.75
N TYR A 97 9.04 -6.62 -2.81
CA TYR A 97 9.05 -7.45 -4.03
C TYR A 97 9.92 -6.90 -5.16
N THR A 98 10.51 -5.72 -4.96
CA THR A 98 11.54 -5.17 -5.83
C THR A 98 12.92 -5.65 -5.41
N PRO A 99 13.71 -6.25 -6.32
CA PRO A 99 15.11 -6.58 -6.05
C PRO A 99 15.94 -5.33 -5.70
N PRO A 100 17.00 -5.45 -4.88
CA PRO A 100 17.85 -4.31 -4.51
C PRO A 100 18.34 -3.50 -5.72
N GLY A 101 18.29 -2.17 -5.62
CA GLY A 101 18.66 -1.26 -6.71
C GLY A 101 17.57 -1.03 -7.76
N GLY A 102 16.37 -1.60 -7.58
CA GLY A 102 15.21 -1.33 -8.43
C GLY A 102 14.56 0.03 -8.16
N THR A 103 13.50 0.32 -8.90
CA THR A 103 12.78 1.59 -8.82
C THR A 103 11.35 1.36 -8.35
N VAL A 104 10.91 2.22 -7.43
CA VAL A 104 9.52 2.36 -7.02
C VAL A 104 9.05 3.77 -7.37
N THR A 105 7.95 3.88 -8.10
CA THR A 105 7.35 5.14 -8.52
C THR A 105 6.00 5.32 -7.85
N LEU A 106 5.84 6.40 -7.09
CA LEU A 106 4.55 6.87 -6.60
C LEU A 106 4.07 8.00 -7.51
N SER A 107 2.92 7.81 -8.14
CA SER A 107 2.27 8.86 -8.92
C SER A 107 0.88 9.16 -8.37
N ALA A 108 0.46 10.42 -8.46
CA ALA A 108 -0.86 10.84 -8.04
C ALA A 108 -1.35 12.00 -8.90
N HIS A 109 -2.44 11.74 -9.62
CA HIS A 109 -3.07 12.72 -10.50
C HIS A 109 -4.56 12.76 -10.23
N HIS A 110 -5.23 13.82 -10.69
CA HIS A 110 -6.68 13.88 -10.65
C HIS A 110 -7.26 14.15 -12.04
N ARG A 111 -8.37 13.47 -12.34
CA ARG A 111 -9.10 13.64 -13.60
C ARG A 111 -10.54 13.17 -13.42
N ASP A 112 -11.48 13.81 -14.12
CA ASP A 112 -12.87 13.34 -14.21
C ASP A 112 -13.55 13.12 -12.84
N GLY A 113 -13.22 13.95 -11.85
CA GLY A 113 -13.81 13.90 -10.50
C GLY A 113 -13.25 12.82 -9.57
N VAL A 114 -12.14 12.18 -9.95
CA VAL A 114 -11.42 11.20 -9.12
C VAL A 114 -9.95 11.56 -8.99
N ALA A 115 -9.33 11.15 -7.88
CA ALA A 115 -7.90 11.04 -7.71
C ALA A 115 -7.46 9.62 -8.07
N GLU A 116 -6.46 9.51 -8.92
CA GLU A 116 -5.80 8.27 -9.28
C GLU A 116 -4.40 8.26 -8.69
N ILE A 117 -4.14 7.30 -7.80
CA ILE A 117 -2.85 7.10 -7.13
C ILE A 117 -2.29 5.78 -7.62
N ARG A 118 -1.08 5.79 -8.19
CA ARG A 118 -0.41 4.56 -8.65
C ARG A 118 0.89 4.34 -7.91
N VAL A 119 1.10 3.11 -7.46
CA VAL A 119 2.38 2.61 -6.98
C VAL A 119 2.88 1.59 -7.99
N SER A 120 3.94 1.96 -8.72
CA SER A 120 4.58 1.11 -9.71
C SER A 120 5.96 0.69 -9.21
N ASP A 121 6.35 -0.53 -9.52
CA ASP A 121 7.65 -1.07 -9.15
C ASP A 121 8.31 -1.81 -10.32
N THR A 122 9.64 -1.95 -10.30
CA THR A 122 10.40 -2.76 -11.26
C THR A 122 10.72 -4.15 -10.71
N GLY A 123 9.85 -4.69 -9.87
CA GLY A 123 10.07 -5.91 -9.12
C GLY A 123 9.81 -7.19 -9.89
N VAL A 124 9.65 -8.27 -9.13
CA VAL A 124 9.47 -9.63 -9.67
C VAL A 124 8.17 -9.81 -10.45
N GLY A 125 7.24 -8.85 -10.40
CA GLY A 125 5.96 -8.90 -11.09
C GLY A 125 5.00 -9.94 -10.52
N ILE A 126 3.82 -10.04 -11.13
CA ILE A 126 2.73 -10.90 -10.67
C ILE A 126 2.24 -11.76 -11.85
N PRO A 127 2.27 -13.10 -11.73
CA PRO A 127 1.68 -13.99 -12.73
C PRO A 127 0.22 -13.64 -13.02
N SER A 128 -0.18 -13.70 -14.29
CA SER A 128 -1.51 -13.28 -14.76
C SER A 128 -2.66 -13.94 -14.00
N GLU A 129 -2.51 -15.22 -13.71
CA GLU A 129 -3.45 -16.08 -13.00
C GLU A 129 -3.64 -15.70 -11.53
N LEU A 130 -2.67 -14.99 -10.93
CA LEU A 130 -2.75 -14.55 -9.54
C LEU A 130 -3.26 -13.12 -9.39
N GLN A 131 -3.26 -12.31 -10.46
CA GLN A 131 -3.70 -10.92 -10.40
C GLN A 131 -5.17 -10.79 -10.00
N ALA A 132 -6.04 -11.72 -10.43
CA ALA A 132 -7.46 -11.71 -10.08
C ALA A 132 -7.72 -12.00 -8.59
N GLY A 133 -6.87 -12.83 -7.96
CA GLY A 133 -7.04 -13.31 -6.59
C GLY A 133 -6.15 -12.62 -5.55
N ILE A 134 -5.25 -11.71 -5.95
CA ILE A 134 -4.25 -11.13 -5.02
C ILE A 134 -4.85 -10.29 -3.88
N PHE A 135 -6.11 -9.88 -4.03
CA PHE A 135 -6.87 -9.16 -3.00
C PHE A 135 -7.73 -10.08 -2.12
N GLU A 136 -7.67 -11.40 -2.30
CA GLU A 136 -8.32 -12.36 -1.40
C GLU A 136 -7.54 -12.49 -0.10
N ILE A 137 -8.25 -12.76 1.00
CA ILE A 137 -7.62 -12.95 2.31
C ILE A 137 -6.78 -14.24 2.25
N PHE A 138 -5.55 -14.17 2.76
CA PHE A 138 -4.55 -15.23 2.72
C PHE A 138 -3.99 -15.53 1.33
N ALA A 139 -4.30 -14.70 0.32
CA ALA A 139 -3.65 -14.81 -0.98
C ALA A 139 -2.15 -14.54 -0.83
N GLN A 140 -1.34 -15.53 -1.23
CA GLN A 140 0.10 -15.42 -1.33
C GLN A 140 0.51 -15.92 -2.71
N VAL A 141 1.40 -15.20 -3.36
CA VAL A 141 2.08 -15.70 -4.56
C VAL A 141 3.05 -16.78 -4.09
N GLU A 142 2.62 -18.05 -4.16
CA GLU A 142 3.51 -19.19 -3.88
C GLU A 142 4.57 -19.26 -4.98
N ASP A 143 5.78 -18.74 -4.70
CA ASP A 143 6.97 -19.24 -5.39
C ASP A 143 8.25 -19.16 -4.52
N HIS A 144 9.13 -20.13 -4.79
CA HIS A 144 10.13 -20.81 -3.97
C HIS A 144 11.30 -19.99 -3.35
N LEU A 145 11.26 -18.66 -3.29
CA LEU A 145 12.45 -17.83 -3.04
C LEU A 145 12.53 -17.08 -1.70
N SER A 146 11.48 -17.03 -0.86
CA SER A 146 11.56 -16.26 0.41
C SER A 146 10.77 -16.87 1.59
N LYS A 147 11.21 -18.04 2.04
CA LYS A 147 10.66 -18.76 3.23
C LYS A 147 10.76 -18.01 4.59
N SER A 148 11.03 -16.71 4.65
CA SER A 148 11.26 -16.01 5.93
C SER A 148 10.59 -14.64 6.10
N GLN A 149 9.87 -14.11 5.11
CA GLN A 149 9.38 -12.71 5.12
C GLN A 149 7.92 -12.55 4.65
N GLY A 150 7.15 -13.64 4.51
CA GLY A 150 5.75 -13.59 4.07
C GLY A 150 4.82 -12.99 5.14
N GLY A 151 4.12 -11.90 4.83
CA GLY A 151 3.02 -11.41 5.67
C GLY A 151 1.80 -12.32 5.56
N LEU A 152 0.81 -12.19 6.44
CA LEU A 152 -0.36 -13.08 6.51
C LEU A 152 -1.25 -13.13 5.24
N GLY A 153 -0.93 -12.38 4.17
CA GLY A 153 -1.78 -12.29 2.98
C GLY A 153 -3.07 -11.49 3.23
N ILE A 154 -3.06 -10.61 4.23
CA ILE A 154 -4.23 -9.83 4.66
C ILE A 154 -4.18 -8.40 4.11
N GLY A 155 -2.98 -7.81 4.00
CA GLY A 155 -2.81 -6.38 3.75
C GLY A 155 -3.52 -5.87 2.50
N LEU A 156 -3.46 -6.61 1.37
CA LEU A 156 -4.12 -6.19 0.13
C LEU A 156 -5.65 -6.34 0.19
N ALA A 157 -6.17 -7.38 0.85
CA ALA A 157 -7.60 -7.55 1.07
C ALA A 157 -8.17 -6.38 1.92
N LEU A 158 -7.45 -6.00 2.99
CA LEU A 158 -7.79 -4.83 3.79
C LEU A 158 -7.74 -3.54 2.96
N CYS A 159 -6.70 -3.37 2.13
CA CYS A 159 -6.62 -2.21 1.22
C CYS A 159 -7.86 -2.11 0.33
N LYS A 160 -8.28 -3.22 -0.29
CA LYS A 160 -9.47 -3.26 -1.14
C LYS A 160 -10.74 -2.83 -0.40
N GLN A 161 -10.93 -3.27 0.83
CA GLN A 161 -12.09 -2.87 1.61
C GLN A 161 -12.03 -1.41 2.09
N LEU A 162 -10.87 -0.95 2.55
CA LEU A 162 -10.70 0.44 2.97
C LEU A 162 -10.96 1.39 1.80
N VAL A 163 -10.43 1.09 0.62
CA VAL A 163 -10.69 1.85 -0.61
C VAL A 163 -12.17 1.82 -0.99
N ALA A 164 -12.82 0.65 -0.91
CA ALA A 164 -14.25 0.53 -1.16
C ALA A 164 -15.11 1.36 -0.18
N LEU A 165 -14.75 1.41 1.12
CA LEU A 165 -15.43 2.25 2.12
C LEU A 165 -15.24 3.76 1.84
N HIS A 166 -14.17 4.13 1.13
CA HIS A 166 -13.98 5.48 0.59
C HIS A 166 -14.78 5.75 -0.70
N GLY A 167 -15.48 4.75 -1.23
CA GLY A 167 -16.22 4.85 -2.50
C GLY A 167 -15.32 4.71 -3.74
N GLY A 168 -14.12 4.18 -3.55
CA GLY A 168 -13.12 4.02 -4.60
C GLY A 168 -12.95 2.57 -5.07
N THR A 169 -11.95 2.37 -5.94
CA THR A 169 -11.52 1.06 -6.43
C THR A 169 -10.01 0.90 -6.31
N ILE A 170 -9.56 -0.34 -6.18
CA ILE A 170 -8.15 -0.69 -6.26
C ILE A 170 -7.98 -1.85 -7.23
N ASP A 171 -7.01 -1.73 -8.13
CA ASP A 171 -6.67 -2.72 -9.13
C ASP A 171 -5.16 -2.93 -9.21
N VAL A 172 -4.76 -4.03 -9.83
CA VAL A 172 -3.35 -4.33 -10.10
C VAL A 172 -3.18 -4.69 -11.57
N ALA A 173 -2.06 -4.27 -12.14
CA ALA A 173 -1.61 -4.70 -13.46
C ALA A 173 -0.14 -5.13 -13.38
N SER A 174 0.18 -6.28 -13.98
CA SER A 174 1.56 -6.72 -14.19
C SER A 174 1.67 -7.43 -15.53
N ALA A 175 2.76 -7.19 -16.26
CA ALA A 175 3.04 -7.88 -17.52
C ALA A 175 3.70 -9.26 -17.32
N GLY A 176 3.60 -9.82 -16.10
CA GLY A 176 4.16 -11.11 -15.72
C GLY A 176 5.49 -11.01 -15.00
N LEU A 177 6.16 -12.16 -14.85
CA LEU A 177 7.37 -12.28 -14.06
C LEU A 177 8.50 -11.38 -14.56
N ASN A 178 9.18 -10.71 -13.63
CA ASN A 178 10.26 -9.75 -13.82
C ASN A 178 9.89 -8.52 -14.68
N LYS A 179 8.59 -8.18 -14.72
CA LYS A 179 8.09 -6.96 -15.40
C LYS A 179 7.56 -5.92 -14.44
N GLY A 180 7.74 -6.13 -13.13
CA GLY A 180 7.19 -5.26 -12.10
C GLY A 180 5.66 -5.33 -12.00
N SER A 181 5.10 -4.50 -11.15
CA SER A 181 3.67 -4.35 -10.97
C SER A 181 3.28 -2.89 -10.81
N THR A 182 2.02 -2.59 -11.12
CA THR A 182 1.40 -1.30 -10.87
C THR A 182 0.09 -1.53 -10.14
N PHE A 183 0.02 -1.07 -8.90
CA PHE A 183 -1.23 -0.97 -8.15
C PHE A 183 -1.84 0.41 -8.38
N THR A 184 -3.12 0.46 -8.72
CA THR A 184 -3.85 1.70 -8.98
C THR A 184 -5.01 1.82 -8.00
N VAL A 185 -5.03 2.92 -7.24
CA VAL A 185 -6.10 3.28 -6.30
C VAL A 185 -6.83 4.49 -6.87
N ILE A 186 -8.14 4.38 -7.03
CA ILE A 186 -9.01 5.45 -7.50
C ILE A 186 -9.92 5.86 -6.36
N ILE A 187 -9.92 7.14 -5.98
CA ILE A 187 -10.76 7.70 -4.92
C ILE A 187 -11.56 8.89 -5.47
N PRO A 188 -12.87 9.01 -5.20
CA PRO A 188 -13.64 10.19 -5.56
C PRO A 188 -13.06 11.46 -4.91
N LEU A 189 -12.98 12.55 -5.67
CA LEU A 189 -12.62 13.85 -5.11
C LEU A 189 -13.70 14.33 -4.13
N ALA A 190 -13.30 15.15 -3.18
CA ALA A 190 -14.24 15.91 -2.36
C ALA A 190 -15.14 16.72 -3.30
N ARG A 191 -16.45 16.69 -3.05
CA ARG A 191 -17.35 17.58 -3.78
C ARG A 191 -17.03 19.01 -3.36
N ASP A 192 -16.94 19.92 -4.32
CA ASP A 192 -16.89 21.33 -3.99
C ASP A 192 -18.12 21.67 -3.14
N ALA A 193 -17.88 22.35 -2.02
CA ALA A 193 -18.96 22.90 -1.23
C ALA A 193 -19.57 24.01 -2.09
N GLY A 194 -20.69 23.69 -2.76
CA GLY A 194 -21.48 24.67 -3.51
C GLY A 194 -21.98 25.81 -2.64
#